data_AF-I3UDH9-F1
#
_entry.id   AF-I3UDH9-F1
#
_cell.length_a   1.000
_cell.length_b   1.000
_cell.length_c   1.000
_cell.angle_alpha   90.00
_cell.angle_beta   90.00
_cell.angle_gamma   90.00
#
_symmetry.space_group_name_H-M   'P 1'
#
loop_
_entity.id
_entity.type
_entity.pdbx_description
1 polymer ?
#
loop_
_entity_poly.entity_id
_entity_poly.type
_entity_poly.pdbx_seq_one_letter_code
_entity_poly.pdbx_strand_id
1 'polypeptide(L)' 'MSDSYDENAVTGSFILIDEVSNNTVAAGIIKAVAKTA' A
#
# COMPACT_ATOMS: atom_id res chain seq x y z
N MET A 1 3.97 -9.92 4.90
CA MET A 1 4.16 -8.91 5.95
C MET A 1 4.33 -7.58 5.23
N SER A 2 3.62 -6.55 5.65
CA SER A 2 3.70 -5.22 5.05
C SER A 2 3.91 -4.24 6.20
N ASP A 3 4.86 -3.33 6.02
CA ASP A 3 5.35 -2.43 7.05
C ASP A 3 4.83 -1.01 6.77
N SER A 4 4.98 -0.10 7.74
CA SER A 4 4.77 1.31 7.43
C SER A 4 5.84 1.80 6.45
N TYR A 5 5.48 2.77 5.61
CA TYR A 5 6.43 3.36 4.65
C TYR A 5 7.64 3.98 5.34
N ASP A 6 7.42 4.59 6.50
CA ASP A 6 8.48 5.24 7.27
C ASP A 6 9.48 4.20 7.84
N GLU A 7 9.08 2.93 8.03
CA GLU A 7 9.97 1.81 8.41
C GLU A 7 10.63 1.15 7.20
N ASN A 8 9.86 0.87 6.15
CA ASN A 8 10.34 0.28 4.91
C ASN A 8 9.54 0.79 3.71
N ALA A 9 10.17 1.66 2.93
CA ALA A 9 9.56 2.26 1.75
C ALA A 9 9.16 1.23 0.68
N VAL A 10 9.81 0.06 0.61
CA VAL A 10 9.50 -0.97 -0.41
C VAL A 10 8.23 -1.73 -0.04
N THR A 11 8.15 -2.27 1.17
CA THR A 11 7.00 -3.06 1.64
C THR A 11 5.84 -2.19 2.15
N GLY A 12 6.09 -0.89 2.34
CA GLY A 12 5.11 0.11 2.70
C GLY A 12 4.55 0.94 1.54
N SER A 13 5.03 0.74 0.31
CA SER A 13 4.48 1.36 -0.90
C SER A 13 3.56 0.40 -1.65
N PHE A 14 2.52 0.92 -2.29
CA PHE A 14 1.64 0.13 -3.15
C PHE A 14 0.98 0.99 -4.24
N ILE A 15 0.42 0.33 -5.25
CA ILE A 15 -0.43 0.93 -6.29
C ILE A 15 -1.81 0.29 -6.26
N LEU A 16 -2.83 1.05 -6.66
CA LEU A 16 -4.17 0.52 -6.91
C LEU A 16 -4.35 0.29 -8.40
N ILE A 17 -4.74 -0.93 -8.75
CA ILE A 17 -5.08 -1.32 -10.12
C ILE A 17 -6.61 -1.46 -10.21
N ASP A 18 -7.21 -0.80 -11.19
CA ASP A 18 -8.62 -1.06 -11.54
C ASP A 18 -8.73 -2.40 -12.28
N GLU A 19 -9.57 -3.30 -11.79
CA GLU A 19 -9.65 -4.67 -12.31
C GLU A 19 -10.30 -4.77 -13.70
N VAL A 20 -11.14 -3.80 -14.08
CA VAL A 20 -11.84 -3.82 -15.38
C VAL A 20 -10.94 -3.27 -16.49
N SER A 21 -10.27 -2.14 -16.23
CA SER A 21 -9.41 -1.48 -17.23
C SER A 21 -7.93 -1.85 -17.14
N ASN A 22 -7.50 -2.51 -16.05
CA ASN A 22 -6.09 -2.79 -15.71
C ASN A 22 -5.20 -1.55 -15.60
N ASN A 23 -5.80 -0.36 -15.46
CA ASN A 23 -5.05 0.88 -15.27
C ASN A 23 -4.62 1.06 -13.82
N THR A 24 -3.46 1.66 -13.61
CA THR A 24 -3.08 2.20 -12.30
C THR A 24 -3.90 3.45 -12.02
N VAL A 25 -4.71 3.41 -10.95
CA VAL A 25 -5.61 4.51 -10.58
C VAL A 25 -5.12 5.34 -9.40
N ALA A 26 -4.20 4.81 -8.59
CA ALA A 26 -3.59 5.54 -7.48
C ALA A 26 -2.23 4.96 -7.07
N ALA A 27 -1.43 5.78 -6.39
CA ALA A 27 -0.25 5.38 -5.64
C ALA A 27 -0.49 5.68 -4.15
N GLY A 28 -0.07 4.77 -3.28
CA GLY A 28 -0.32 4.85 -1.84
C GLY A 28 0.87 4.41 -0.99
N ILE A 29 0.86 4.88 0.27
CA ILE A 29 1.81 4.50 1.30
C ILE A 29 1.07 4.03 2.56
N ILE A 30 1.63 3.07 3.28
CA ILE A 30 1.08 2.59 4.55
C ILE A 30 1.59 3.50 5.66
N LYS A 31 0.68 4.22 6.33
CA LYS A 31 1.03 5.09 7.46
C LYS A 31 0.96 4.42 8.81
N ALA A 32 0.04 3.49 9.00
CA ALA A 32 -0.10 2.73 10.22
C ALA A 32 -0.69 1.36 9.89
N VAL A 33 -0.18 0.32 10.55
CA VAL A 33 -0.73 -1.03 10.43
C VAL A 33 -1.80 -1.19 11.51
N ALA A 34 -3.02 -1.55 11.12
CA ALA A 34 -4.10 -1.79 12.08
C ALA A 34 -3.73 -2.97 12.98
N LYS A 35 -3.64 -2.73 14.29
CA LYS A 35 -3.37 -3.77 15.27
C LYS A 35 -4.68 -4.48 15.58
N THR A 36 -4.82 -5.74 15.19
CA THR A 36 -5.97 -6.56 15.60
C THR A 36 -5.83 -6.84 17.11
N ALA A 37 -6.85 -6.45 17.89
CA ALA A 37 -6.93 -6.72 19.32
C ALA A 37 -7.26 -8.18 19.61
#